data_AF-A0A847FX12-F1
#
_entry.id   AF-A0A847FX12-F1
#
_cell.length_a   1.000
_cell.length_b   1.000
_cell.length_c   1.000
_cell.angle_alpha   90.00
_cell.angle_beta   90.00
_cell.angle_gamma   90.00
#
_symmetry.space_group_name_H-M   'P 1'
#
loop_
_entity.id
_entity.type
_entity.pdbx_description
1 polymer ?
#
loop_
_entity_poly.entity_id
_entity_poly.type
_entity_poly.pdbx_seq_one_letter_code
_entity_poly.pdbx_strand_id
1 'polypeptide(L)'
;MGRRKEARVITVTVAVRSSGLSQRQVRECLVRSLVQEPLTEDDLAELRRIRRLLELGINLPGIEVILRMRRRLLTMNASRRAAAWEWPGDDWDLDARWQRLLPWEPEE
;
A
#
# COMPACT_ATOMS: atom_id res chain seq x y z
N MET A 1 23.18 2.06 1.65
CA MET A 1 22.86 2.35 3.08
C MET A 1 21.73 3.37 3.14
N GLY A 2 20.51 2.95 3.47
CA GLY A 2 19.36 3.85 3.57
C GLY A 2 19.47 4.72 4.83
N ARG A 3 19.39 6.05 4.68
CA ARG A 3 19.27 6.95 5.83
C ARG A 3 18.02 6.55 6.61
N ARG A 4 18.17 5.97 7.80
CA ARG A 4 17.07 5.92 8.78
C ARG A 4 16.73 7.37 9.10
N LYS A 5 15.67 7.89 8.46
CA LYS A 5 15.05 9.13 8.90
C LYS A 5 14.58 8.85 10.32
N GLU A 6 15.22 9.48 11.30
CA GLU A 6 14.71 9.51 12.66
C GLU A 6 13.25 9.98 12.57
N ALA A 7 12.32 9.08 12.87
CA ALA A 7 10.91 9.39 12.86
C ALA A 7 10.67 10.41 13.96
N ARG A 8 10.62 11.69 13.59
CA ARG A 8 10.29 12.76 14.52
C ARG A 8 8.88 12.47 15.04
N VAL A 9 8.79 12.26 16.35
CA VAL A 9 7.50 12.07 17.03
C VAL A 9 6.72 13.37 16.96
N ILE A 10 5.57 13.32 16.32
CA ILE A 10 4.67 14.46 16.13
C ILE A 10 3.55 14.34 17.16
N THR A 11 3.29 15.44 17.87
CA THR A 11 2.21 15.46 18.86
C THR A 11 0.86 15.67 18.18
N VAL A 12 -0.23 15.24 18.82
CA VAL A 12 -1.60 15.45 18.33
C VAL A 12 -1.88 16.93 18.04
N THR A 13 -1.37 17.84 18.87
CA THR A 13 -1.52 19.30 18.67
C THR A 13 -0.87 19.78 17.38
N VAL A 14 0.33 19.29 17.07
CA VAL A 14 1.02 19.59 15.81
C VAL A 14 0.26 18.96 14.64
N ALA A 15 -0.26 17.75 14.80
CA ALA A 15 -1.05 17.06 13.78
C ALA A 15 -2.35 17.79 13.43
N VAL A 16 -3.08 18.33 14.41
CA VAL A 16 -4.26 19.18 14.18
C VAL A 16 -3.89 20.39 13.33
N ARG A 17 -2.85 21.14 13.74
CA ARG A 17 -2.44 22.37 13.05
C ARG A 17 -1.96 22.11 11.62
N SER A 18 -1.24 21.02 11.39
CA SER A 18 -0.60 20.71 10.11
C SER A 18 -1.50 19.95 9.12
N SER A 19 -2.47 19.17 9.62
CA SER A 19 -3.38 18.41 8.76
C SER A 19 -4.59 19.24 8.29
N GLY A 20 -4.99 20.24 9.08
CA GLY A 20 -6.23 21.00 8.88
C GLY A 20 -7.48 20.25 9.35
N LEU A 21 -7.33 19.12 10.06
CA LEU A 21 -8.42 18.40 10.72
C LEU A 21 -8.68 18.95 12.11
N SER A 22 -9.92 18.88 12.57
CA SER A 22 -10.25 19.17 13.97
C SER A 22 -9.63 18.14 14.92
N GLN A 23 -9.41 18.52 16.18
CA GLN A 23 -8.91 17.60 17.20
C GLN A 23 -9.78 16.35 17.36
N ARG A 24 -11.11 16.50 17.24
CA ARG A 24 -12.05 15.37 17.26
C ARG A 24 -11.78 14.40 16.11
N GLN A 25 -11.59 14.91 14.89
CA GLN A 25 -11.29 14.08 13.71
C GLN A 25 -9.94 13.39 13.84
N VAL A 26 -8.89 14.08 14.31
CA VAL A 26 -7.56 13.47 14.51
C VAL A 26 -7.64 12.35 15.55
N ARG A 27 -8.34 12.57 16.69
CA ARG A 27 -8.57 11.51 17.69
C ARG A 27 -9.37 10.34 17.12
N GLU A 28 -10.41 10.62 16.33
CA GLU A 28 -11.20 9.55 15.70
C GLU A 28 -10.36 8.74 14.71
N CYS A 29 -9.42 9.38 13.98
CA CYS A 29 -8.47 8.68 13.11
C CYS A 29 -7.54 7.75 13.90
N LEU A 30 -7.11 8.15 15.10
CA LEU A 30 -6.31 7.30 16.00
C LEU A 30 -7.13 6.11 16.52
N VAL A 31 -8.35 6.36 17.00
CA VAL A 31 -9.27 5.31 17.50
C VAL A 31 -9.57 4.26 16.43
N ARG A 32 -9.76 4.69 15.18
CA ARG A 32 -9.99 3.80 14.02
C ARG A 32 -8.71 3.22 13.43
N SER A 33 -7.55 3.50 14.03
CA SER A 33 -6.23 3.07 13.56
C SER A 33 -5.96 3.44 12.09
N LEU A 34 -6.43 4.61 11.65
CA LEU A 34 -6.11 5.18 10.34
C LEU A 34 -4.68 5.76 10.31
N VAL A 35 -4.21 6.20 11.48
CA VAL A 35 -2.84 6.61 11.81
C VAL A 35 -2.47 6.03 13.17
N GLN A 36 -1.18 5.94 13.49
CA GLN A 36 -0.71 5.33 14.75
C GLN A 36 0.07 6.34 15.60
N GLU A 37 0.04 6.16 16.92
CA GLU A 37 0.95 6.84 17.84
C GLU A 37 2.20 5.98 18.08
N PRO A 38 3.42 6.58 18.08
CA PRO A 38 3.71 8.00 17.86
C PRO A 38 3.51 8.43 16.40
N LEU A 39 2.86 9.59 16.19
CA LEU A 39 2.62 10.10 14.84
C LEU A 39 3.95 10.46 14.18
N THR A 40 4.06 10.12 12.90
CA THR A 40 5.21 10.39 12.04
C THR A 40 4.85 11.40 10.95
N GLU A 41 5.85 11.82 10.18
CA GLU A 41 5.61 12.68 9.01
C GLU A 41 4.70 12.00 7.97
N ASP A 42 4.80 10.68 7.84
CA ASP A 42 3.95 9.89 6.95
C ASP A 42 2.49 9.90 7.44
N ASP A 43 2.27 9.84 8.75
CA ASP A 43 0.94 10.00 9.34
C ASP A 43 0.36 11.40 9.07
N LEU A 44 1.17 12.46 9.07
CA LEU A 44 0.70 13.80 8.68
C LEU A 44 0.28 13.85 7.21
N ALA A 45 1.00 13.16 6.33
CA ALA A 45 0.62 13.06 4.92
C ALA A 45 -0.71 12.30 4.77
N GLU A 46 -0.93 11.25 5.57
CA GLU A 46 -2.18 10.50 5.60
C GLU A 46 -3.34 11.33 6.15
N LEU A 47 -3.16 12.07 7.26
CA LEU A 47 -4.17 12.97 7.80
C LEU A 47 -4.58 14.06 6.79
N ARG A 48 -3.62 14.61 6.03
CA ARG A 48 -3.91 15.55 4.93
C ARG A 48 -4.72 14.88 3.81
N ARG A 49 -4.48 13.60 3.52
CA ARG A 49 -5.29 12.84 2.57
C ARG A 49 -6.70 12.61 3.10
N ILE A 50 -6.84 12.24 4.37
CA ILE A 50 -8.12 12.06 5.05
C ILE A 50 -8.94 13.35 4.97
N ARG A 51 -8.33 14.52 5.24
CA ARG A 51 -9.00 15.82 5.07
C ARG A 51 -9.56 16.00 3.66
N ARG A 52 -8.77 15.74 2.62
CA ARG A 52 -9.24 15.87 1.23
C ARG A 52 -10.40 14.93 0.90
N LEU A 53 -10.41 13.71 1.45
CA LEU A 53 -11.52 12.78 1.26
C LEU A 53 -12.79 13.23 1.99
N LEU A 54 -12.64 13.82 3.19
CA LEU A 54 -13.77 14.44 3.90
C LEU A 54 -14.35 15.63 3.12
N GLU A 55 -13.50 16.45 2.49
CA GLU A 55 -13.92 17.56 1.62
C GLU A 55 -14.70 17.10 0.39
N LEU A 56 -14.47 15.87 -0.07
CA LEU A 56 -15.27 15.23 -1.13
C LEU A 56 -16.58 14.62 -0.61
N GLY A 57 -16.93 14.83 0.66
CA GLY A 57 -18.15 14.32 1.28
C GLY A 57 -18.07 12.88 1.78
N ILE A 58 -16.88 12.26 1.77
CA ILE A 58 -16.70 10.88 2.26
C ILE A 58 -16.54 10.90 3.78
N ASN A 59 -17.38 10.16 4.50
CA ASN A 59 -17.29 10.07 5.96
C ASN A 59 -16.10 9.19 6.41
N LEU A 60 -15.71 9.31 7.69
CA LEU A 60 -14.58 8.55 8.26
C LEU A 60 -14.72 7.01 8.15
N PRO A 61 -15.90 6.40 8.39
CA PRO A 61 -16.10 4.97 8.13
C PRO A 61 -15.81 4.58 6.67
N GLY A 62 -16.27 5.37 5.70
CA GLY A 62 -16.01 5.13 4.28
C GLY A 62 -14.52 5.24 3.95
N ILE A 63 -13.85 6.25 4.51
CA ILE A 63 -12.40 6.44 4.37
C ILE A 63 -11.63 5.23 4.94
N GLU A 64 -12.06 4.70 6.09
CA GLU A 64 -11.46 3.51 6.69
C GLU A 64 -11.50 2.30 5.74
N VAL A 65 -12.65 2.05 5.12
CA VAL A 65 -12.81 0.97 4.13
C VAL A 65 -11.90 1.21 2.93
N ILE A 66 -11.86 2.42 2.38
CA ILE A 66 -10.99 2.78 1.25
C ILE A 66 -9.52 2.51 1.58
N LEU A 67 -9.04 2.97 2.73
CA LEU A 67 -7.66 2.78 3.14
C LEU A 67 -7.32 1.31 3.40
N ARG A 68 -8.24 0.55 3.99
CA ARG A 68 -8.10 -0.91 4.19
C ARG A 68 -7.99 -1.63 2.85
N MET A 69 -8.85 -1.31 1.89
CA MET A 69 -8.81 -1.91 0.55
C MET A 69 -7.54 -1.53 -0.19
N ARG A 70 -7.10 -0.26 -0.09
CA ARG A 70 -5.83 0.18 -0.67
C ARG A 70 -4.65 -0.61 -0.11
N ARG A 71 -4.56 -0.80 1.22
CA ARG A 71 -3.50 -1.61 1.83
C ARG A 71 -3.50 -3.02 1.29
N ARG A 72 -4.69 -3.66 1.21
CA ARG A 72 -4.83 -5.00 0.63
C ARG A 72 -4.32 -5.06 -0.81
N LEU A 73 -4.65 -4.08 -1.64
CA LEU A 73 -4.18 -4.00 -3.03
C LEU A 73 -2.66 -3.82 -3.11
N LEU A 74 -2.08 -2.96 -2.28
CA LEU A 74 -0.63 -2.75 -2.25
C LEU A 74 0.11 -4.02 -1.82
N THR A 75 -0.35 -4.70 -0.78
CA THR A 75 0.21 -5.98 -0.33
C THR A 75 0.11 -7.03 -1.43
N MET A 76 -1.07 -7.19 -2.04
CA MET A 76 -1.27 -8.17 -3.11
C MET A 76 -0.37 -7.90 -4.32
N ASN A 77 -0.23 -6.65 -4.72
CA ASN A 77 0.65 -6.26 -5.81
C ASN A 77 2.13 -6.46 -5.47
N ALA A 78 2.55 -6.21 -4.23
CA ALA A 78 3.91 -6.47 -3.77
C ALA A 78 4.21 -7.97 -3.82
N SER A 79 3.31 -8.83 -3.35
CA SER A 79 3.44 -10.29 -3.43
C SER A 79 3.54 -10.76 -4.88
N ARG A 80 2.69 -10.26 -5.78
CA ARG A 80 2.75 -10.59 -7.21
C ARG A 80 4.09 -10.17 -7.84
N ARG A 81 4.61 -8.99 -7.49
CA ARG A 81 5.91 -8.53 -7.99
C ARG A 81 7.07 -9.36 -7.46
N ALA A 82 7.03 -9.76 -6.19
CA ALA A 82 8.01 -10.67 -5.61
C ALA A 82 7.97 -12.04 -6.32
N ALA A 83 6.77 -12.61 -6.53
CA ALA A 83 6.62 -13.86 -7.26
C ALA A 83 7.04 -13.77 -8.74
N ALA A 84 6.80 -12.63 -9.41
CA ALA A 84 7.27 -12.40 -10.77
C ALA A 84 8.80 -12.24 -10.86
N TRP A 85 9.45 -11.81 -9.77
CA TRP A 85 10.92 -11.78 -9.66
C TRP A 85 11.51 -13.16 -9.34
N GLU A 86 10.71 -14.03 -8.69
CA GLU A 86 11.09 -15.40 -8.30
C GLU A 86 10.71 -16.45 -9.37
N TRP A 87 9.99 -16.04 -10.43
CA TRP A 87 9.92 -16.81 -11.66
C TRP A 87 11.29 -16.77 -12.34
N PRO A 88 11.97 -17.91 -12.54
CA PRO A 88 13.24 -17.97 -13.25
C PRO A 88 12.98 -17.75 -14.75
N GLY A 89 12.74 -16.49 -15.12
CA GLY A 89 12.74 -16.02 -16.50
C GLY A 89 14.18 -15.78 -16.97
N ASP A 90 14.98 -16.83 -16.95
CA ASP A 90 16.17 -16.99 -17.81
C ASP A 90 16.44 -18.47 -18.13
N ASP A 91 15.44 -19.35 -17.91
CA ASP A 91 15.47 -20.75 -18.33
C ASP A 91 14.24 -21.05 -19.20
N TRP A 92 14.24 -20.47 -20.39
CA TRP A 92 13.31 -20.85 -21.45
C TRP A 92 13.77 -22.16 -22.12
N ASP A 93 13.94 -23.24 -21.36
CA ASP A 93 14.05 -24.59 -21.93
C ASP A 93 12.66 -25.25 -22.11
N LEU A 94 11.59 -24.44 -21.99
CA LEU A 94 10.22 -24.87 -22.28
C LEU A 94 10.06 -25.28 -23.75
N ASP A 95 10.64 -24.54 -24.70
CA ASP A 95 10.58 -24.90 -26.13
C ASP A 95 11.24 -26.26 -26.41
N ALA A 96 12.37 -26.56 -25.76
CA ALA A 96 13.08 -27.83 -25.95
C ALA A 96 12.37 -29.03 -25.30
N ARG A 97 11.51 -28.78 -24.29
CA ARG A 97 10.71 -29.83 -23.63
C ARG A 97 9.38 -30.07 -24.35
N TRP A 98 8.78 -29.04 -24.94
CA TRP A 98 7.56 -29.17 -25.74
C TRP A 98 7.81 -29.86 -27.08
N GLN A 99 8.96 -29.64 -27.72
CA GLN A 99 9.36 -30.39 -28.93
C GLN A 99 9.54 -31.89 -28.66
N ARG A 100 9.87 -32.28 -27.43
CA ARG A 100 10.05 -33.69 -27.03
C ARG A 100 8.74 -34.43 -26.76
N LEU A 101 7.63 -33.69 -26.57
CA LEU A 101 6.33 -34.23 -26.19
C LEU A 101 5.27 -34.08 -27.29
N LEU A 102 5.63 -33.55 -28.46
CA LEU A 102 4.77 -33.51 -29.64
C LEU A 102 5.05 -34.73 -30.52
N PRO A 103 4.16 -35.72 -30.57
CA PRO A 103 4.23 -36.76 -31.58
C PRO A 103 3.65 -36.18 -32.87
N TRP A 104 4.52 -35.63 -33.73
CA TRP A 104 4.13 -35.32 -35.09
C TRP A 104 5.31 -35.50 -36.05
N GLU A 105 5.34 -36.66 -36.72
CA GLU A 105 6.03 -36.79 -37.99
C GLU A 105 5.02 -36.49 -39.11
N PRO A 106 5.29 -35.57 -40.05
CA PRO A 106 4.61 -35.60 -41.32
C PRO A 106 5.15 -36.79 -42.13
N GLU A 107 4.26 -37.73 -42.41
CA GLU A 107 4.48 -38.77 -43.43
C GLU A 107 4.64 -38.09 -44.80
N GLU A 108 5.77 -38.35 -45.48
CA GLU A 108 5.93 -38.14 -46.93
C GLU A 108 5.42 -39.35 -47.73
#